data_AF-A0A836QT71-F1
#
_entry.id   AF-A0A836QT71-F1
#
_cell.length_a   1.000
_cell.length_b   1.000
_cell.length_c   1.000
_cell.angle_alpha   90.00
_cell.angle_beta   90.00
_cell.angle_gamma   90.00
#
_symmetry.space_group_name_H-M   'P 1'
#
loop_
_entity.id
_entity.type
_entity.pdbx_description
1 polymer ?
#
loop_
_entity_poly.entity_id
_entity_poly.type
_entity_poly.pdbx_seq_one_letter_code
_entity_poly.pdbx_strand_id
1 'polypeptide(L)'
;MKNKLIDKLGIFLLKEGFTIKSLIRTCFDLLARKQDNILLIKVLEDANAVSKEHVDEMNQVSSYIGAVPIIMAEKAGNKLEDNVLYTRFNLYTLNLATFINSIKNKFPFVKRTQAGYTVSIAGNKLRKKREEMGFSLNLLSKRVGVTSRMIDKYEKGDSEITITKAMKIYDIFGHKVFNEINIFSGNTKIESKYNSDFSKK
;
A
#
# COMPACT_ATOMS: atom_id res chain seq x y z
N MET A 1 4.73 -14.14 -20.44
CA MET A 1 4.56 -14.09 -18.97
C MET A 1 3.37 -13.24 -18.54
N LYS A 2 3.25 -11.99 -19.04
CA LYS A 2 2.10 -11.10 -18.79
C LYS A 2 0.71 -11.76 -18.96
N ASN A 3 0.45 -12.43 -20.09
CA ASN A 3 -0.88 -13.04 -20.33
C ASN A 3 -1.24 -14.09 -19.28
N LYS A 4 -0.28 -14.92 -18.86
CA LYS A 4 -0.48 -15.91 -17.78
C LYS A 4 -0.82 -15.24 -16.44
N LEU A 5 -0.27 -14.05 -16.17
CA LEU A 5 -0.60 -13.27 -14.97
C LEU A 5 -2.02 -12.70 -15.04
N ILE A 6 -2.43 -12.17 -16.20
CA ILE A 6 -3.79 -11.71 -16.47
C ILE A 6 -4.79 -12.86 -16.29
N ASP A 7 -4.52 -14.03 -16.85
CA ASP A 7 -5.40 -15.20 -16.75
C ASP A 7 -5.56 -15.66 -15.29
N LYS A 8 -4.45 -15.79 -14.56
CA LYS A 8 -4.47 -16.13 -13.13
C LYS A 8 -5.27 -15.13 -12.31
N LEU A 9 -5.04 -13.84 -12.54
CA LEU A 9 -5.74 -12.76 -11.87
C LEU A 9 -7.24 -12.77 -12.20
N GLY A 10 -7.60 -12.96 -13.47
CA GLY A 10 -8.98 -13.06 -13.93
C GLY A 10 -9.72 -14.24 -13.31
N ILE A 11 -9.11 -15.44 -13.31
CA ILE A 11 -9.69 -16.64 -12.67
C ILE A 11 -9.91 -16.40 -11.17
N PHE A 12 -8.94 -15.79 -10.49
CA PHE A 12 -9.07 -15.48 -9.06
C PHE A 12 -10.22 -14.50 -8.81
N LEU A 13 -10.28 -13.39 -9.54
CA LEU A 13 -11.33 -12.37 -9.39
C LEU A 13 -12.73 -12.93 -9.65
N LEU A 14 -12.89 -13.77 -10.69
CA LEU A 14 -14.15 -14.47 -10.97
C LEU A 14 -14.58 -15.35 -9.79
N LYS A 15 -13.65 -16.11 -9.19
CA LYS A 15 -13.93 -16.94 -8.01
C LYS A 15 -14.33 -16.11 -6.79
N GLU A 16 -13.77 -14.92 -6.63
CA GLU A 16 -14.12 -13.98 -5.57
C GLU A 16 -15.40 -13.17 -5.89
N GLY A 17 -16.11 -13.48 -6.97
CA GLY A 17 -17.41 -12.89 -7.32
C GLY A 17 -17.34 -11.55 -8.06
N PHE A 18 -16.19 -11.22 -8.67
CA PHE A 18 -16.09 -10.08 -9.56
C PHE A 18 -16.58 -10.44 -10.97
N THR A 19 -17.25 -9.50 -11.62
CA THR A 19 -17.38 -9.51 -13.08
C THR A 19 -16.13 -8.87 -13.67
N ILE A 20 -15.51 -9.53 -14.66
CA ILE A 20 -14.28 -9.05 -15.28
C ILE A 20 -14.47 -8.77 -16.77
N LYS A 21 -13.78 -7.74 -17.27
CA LYS A 21 -13.61 -7.48 -18.70
C LYS A 21 -12.12 -7.29 -18.97
N SER A 22 -11.59 -8.02 -19.94
CA SER A 22 -10.24 -7.79 -20.47
C SER A 22 -10.29 -6.79 -21.62
N LEU A 23 -9.32 -5.87 -21.64
CA LEU A 23 -9.20 -4.83 -22.66
C LEU A 23 -7.82 -4.88 -23.29
N ILE A 24 -7.75 -4.48 -24.56
CA ILE A 24 -6.52 -4.48 -25.36
C ILE A 24 -6.31 -3.05 -25.87
N ARG A 25 -5.06 -2.58 -25.88
CA ARG A 25 -4.65 -1.23 -26.33
C ARG A 25 -5.30 -0.08 -25.52
N THR A 26 -5.45 -0.27 -24.21
CA THR A 26 -6.01 0.70 -23.26
C THR A 26 -5.06 1.02 -22.10
N CYS A 27 -5.38 2.05 -21.31
CA CYS A 27 -4.61 2.46 -20.13
C CYS A 27 -4.65 1.44 -18.96
N PHE A 28 -5.45 0.38 -19.06
CA PHE A 28 -5.48 -0.77 -18.15
C PHE A 28 -5.77 -2.04 -18.93
N ASP A 29 -5.42 -3.20 -18.37
CA ASP A 29 -5.61 -4.50 -19.04
C ASP A 29 -6.88 -5.23 -18.55
N LEU A 30 -7.32 -4.97 -17.32
CA LEU A 30 -8.52 -5.56 -16.73
C LEU A 30 -9.39 -4.51 -16.04
N LEU A 31 -10.69 -4.57 -16.29
CA LEU A 31 -11.74 -3.94 -15.50
C LEU A 31 -12.42 -5.03 -14.67
N ALA A 32 -12.48 -4.86 -13.35
CA ALA A 32 -13.15 -5.80 -12.46
C ALA A 32 -14.17 -5.06 -11.60
N ARG A 33 -15.38 -5.60 -11.48
CA ARG A 33 -16.46 -5.01 -10.68
C ARG A 33 -17.07 -6.03 -9.73
N LYS A 34 -17.25 -5.64 -8.48
CA LYS A 34 -18.05 -6.37 -7.47
C LYS A 34 -18.86 -5.35 -6.67
N GLN A 35 -20.19 -5.38 -6.87
CA GLN A 35 -21.10 -4.36 -6.32
C GLN A 35 -20.66 -2.94 -6.75
N ASP A 36 -20.34 -2.08 -5.78
CA ASP A 36 -19.90 -0.70 -5.99
C ASP A 36 -18.36 -0.59 -6.12
N ASN A 37 -17.62 -1.68 -5.85
CA ASN A 37 -16.18 -1.68 -6.01
C ASN A 37 -15.83 -1.94 -7.48
N ILE A 38 -15.22 -0.95 -8.13
CA ILE A 38 -14.71 -1.04 -9.49
C ILE A 38 -13.18 -0.91 -9.44
N LEU A 39 -12.47 -1.83 -10.08
CA LEU A 39 -11.01 -1.85 -10.15
C LEU A 39 -10.57 -1.70 -11.61
N LEU A 40 -9.66 -0.77 -11.87
CA LEU A 40 -8.88 -0.72 -13.10
C LEU A 40 -7.51 -1.30 -12.81
N ILE A 41 -7.14 -2.37 -13.49
CA ILE A 41 -5.90 -3.09 -13.21
C ILE A 41 -5.00 -3.07 -14.45
N LYS A 42 -3.84 -2.43 -14.30
CA LYS A 42 -2.76 -2.51 -15.29
C LYS A 42 -1.79 -3.61 -14.89
N VAL A 43 -1.49 -4.53 -15.80
CA VAL A 43 -0.57 -5.64 -15.57
C VAL A 43 0.72 -5.43 -16.38
N LEU A 44 1.84 -5.44 -15.68
CA LEU A 44 3.18 -5.25 -16.22
C LEU A 44 4.11 -6.35 -15.69
N GLU A 45 5.17 -6.65 -16.42
CA GLU A 45 6.26 -7.46 -15.85
C GLU A 45 7.08 -6.59 -14.88
N ASP A 46 7.50 -5.42 -15.35
CA ASP A 46 8.20 -4.40 -14.59
C ASP A 46 7.35 -3.12 -14.49
N ALA A 47 7.07 -2.65 -13.28
CA ALA A 47 6.31 -1.43 -13.06
C ALA A 47 7.01 -0.17 -13.60
N ASN A 48 8.32 -0.18 -13.82
CA ASN A 48 9.04 0.93 -14.42
C ASN A 48 8.70 1.13 -15.91
N ALA A 49 8.10 0.13 -16.56
CA ALA A 49 7.70 0.22 -17.96
C ALA A 49 6.46 1.11 -18.20
N VAL A 50 5.73 1.50 -17.14
CA VAL A 50 4.61 2.44 -17.28
C VAL A 50 5.14 3.85 -17.44
N SER A 51 4.52 4.64 -18.33
CA SER A 51 4.76 6.08 -18.45
C SER A 51 3.86 6.86 -17.50
N LYS A 52 4.24 8.11 -17.21
CA LYS A 52 3.41 9.02 -16.41
C LYS A 52 2.08 9.33 -17.11
N GLU A 53 2.13 9.62 -18.41
CA GLU A 53 0.95 9.89 -19.24
C GLU A 53 -0.09 8.75 -19.14
N HIS A 54 0.37 7.50 -19.24
CA HIS A 54 -0.48 6.32 -19.13
C HIS A 54 -1.14 6.21 -17.74
N VAL A 55 -0.42 6.57 -16.68
CA VAL A 55 -0.96 6.61 -15.31
C VAL A 55 -1.96 7.75 -15.14
N ASP A 56 -1.67 8.92 -15.67
CA ASP A 56 -2.55 10.09 -15.61
C ASP A 56 -3.87 9.82 -16.36
N GLU A 57 -3.82 9.20 -17.54
CA GLU A 57 -5.01 8.72 -18.26
C GLU A 57 -5.82 7.70 -17.44
N MET A 58 -5.14 6.74 -16.81
CA MET A 58 -5.79 5.71 -15.99
C MET A 58 -6.49 6.32 -14.77
N ASN A 59 -5.87 7.31 -14.11
CA ASN A 59 -6.46 8.09 -13.02
C ASN A 59 -7.67 8.90 -13.49
N GLN A 60 -7.58 9.50 -14.68
CA GLN A 60 -8.69 10.27 -15.23
C GLN A 60 -9.91 9.37 -15.47
N VAL A 61 -9.72 8.23 -16.15
CA VAL A 61 -10.78 7.24 -16.37
C VAL A 61 -11.34 6.74 -15.04
N SER A 62 -10.48 6.42 -14.08
CA SER A 62 -10.91 5.91 -12.77
C SER A 62 -11.77 6.92 -12.03
N SER A 63 -11.44 8.22 -12.10
CA SER A 63 -12.20 9.29 -11.47
C SER A 63 -13.63 9.41 -12.01
N TYR A 64 -13.81 9.24 -13.33
CA TYR A 64 -15.12 9.34 -13.98
C TYR A 64 -16.08 8.21 -13.61
N ILE A 65 -15.55 7.02 -13.35
CA ILE A 65 -16.37 5.82 -13.09
C ILE A 65 -16.35 5.40 -11.62
N GLY A 66 -15.66 6.16 -10.75
CA GLY A 66 -15.49 5.80 -9.34
C GLY A 66 -14.69 4.51 -9.13
N ALA A 67 -13.72 4.22 -10.01
CA ALA A 67 -12.88 3.03 -9.90
C ALA A 67 -11.58 3.31 -9.14
N VAL A 68 -11.00 2.24 -8.62
CA VAL A 68 -9.68 2.23 -8.00
C VAL A 68 -8.64 1.78 -9.04
N PRO A 69 -7.71 2.65 -9.45
CA PRO A 69 -6.64 2.29 -10.35
C PRO A 69 -5.48 1.60 -9.60
N ILE A 70 -5.05 0.43 -10.08
CA ILE A 70 -3.96 -0.36 -9.48
C ILE A 70 -3.01 -0.87 -10.57
N ILE A 71 -1.71 -0.77 -10.29
CA ILE A 71 -0.67 -1.41 -11.09
C ILE A 71 -0.28 -2.74 -10.43
N MET A 72 -0.33 -3.79 -11.22
CA MET A 72 0.09 -5.14 -10.87
C MET A 72 1.39 -5.46 -11.60
N ALA A 73 2.45 -5.76 -10.85
CA ALA A 73 3.76 -6.08 -11.43
C ALA A 73 4.50 -7.16 -10.64
N GLU A 74 5.46 -7.82 -11.29
CA GLU A 74 6.36 -8.79 -10.64
C GLU A 74 7.60 -8.09 -10.06
N LYS A 75 8.06 -7.02 -10.71
CA LYS A 75 9.26 -6.24 -10.32
C LYS A 75 9.09 -4.74 -10.59
N ALA A 76 9.99 -3.94 -10.01
CA ALA A 76 10.30 -2.56 -10.38
C ALA A 76 11.83 -2.40 -10.38
N GLY A 77 12.50 -2.89 -11.43
CA GLY A 77 13.94 -3.15 -11.45
C GLY A 77 14.33 -4.37 -10.61
N ASN A 78 13.91 -4.42 -9.34
CA ASN A 78 14.00 -5.58 -8.46
C ASN A 78 12.61 -6.20 -8.19
N LYS A 79 12.57 -7.48 -7.82
CA LYS A 79 11.33 -8.18 -7.48
C LYS A 79 10.54 -7.43 -6.39
N LEU A 80 9.23 -7.34 -6.56
CA LEU A 80 8.35 -6.79 -5.53
C LEU A 80 8.15 -7.80 -4.40
N GLU A 81 8.33 -7.33 -3.16
CA GLU A 81 8.14 -8.14 -1.95
C GLU A 81 6.66 -8.38 -1.67
N ASP A 82 6.36 -9.54 -1.10
CA ASP A 82 5.00 -9.89 -0.67
C ASP A 82 4.58 -9.05 0.55
N ASN A 83 3.31 -8.64 0.57
CA ASN A 83 2.72 -7.80 1.62
C ASN A 83 3.38 -6.42 1.79
N VAL A 84 4.03 -5.93 0.73
CA VAL A 84 4.56 -4.56 0.67
C VAL A 84 3.85 -3.79 -0.43
N LEU A 85 3.36 -2.60 -0.07
CA LEU A 85 2.82 -1.66 -1.04
C LEU A 85 3.93 -0.80 -1.66
N TYR A 86 3.95 -0.71 -2.98
CA TYR A 86 4.79 0.21 -3.73
C TYR A 86 3.93 1.28 -4.39
N THR A 87 4.56 2.33 -4.90
CA THR A 87 3.89 3.36 -5.68
C THR A 87 4.67 3.69 -6.93
N ARG A 88 3.97 3.88 -8.06
CA ARG A 88 4.54 4.39 -9.30
C ARG A 88 3.66 5.52 -9.81
N PHE A 89 4.24 6.73 -9.94
CA PHE A 89 3.50 7.96 -10.25
C PHE A 89 2.24 8.11 -9.37
N ASN A 90 2.39 7.89 -8.06
CA ASN A 90 1.31 7.94 -7.08
C ASN A 90 0.17 6.91 -7.29
N LEU A 91 0.35 5.89 -8.13
CA LEU A 91 -0.55 4.73 -8.17
C LEU A 91 -0.02 3.58 -7.35
N TYR A 92 -0.91 2.96 -6.59
CA TYR A 92 -0.63 1.74 -5.85
C TYR A 92 -0.16 0.65 -6.80
N THR A 93 1.03 0.14 -6.48
CA THR A 93 1.75 -0.86 -7.26
C THR A 93 2.06 -2.03 -6.34
N LEU A 94 1.66 -3.23 -6.73
CA LEU A 94 1.84 -4.42 -5.90
C LEU A 94 1.89 -5.70 -6.74
N ASN A 95 2.32 -6.79 -6.12
CA ASN A 95 2.40 -8.09 -6.76
C ASN A 95 1.10 -8.91 -6.57
N LEU A 96 0.99 -10.04 -7.29
CA LEU A 96 -0.20 -10.90 -7.25
C LEU A 96 -0.54 -11.38 -5.84
N ALA A 97 0.46 -11.78 -5.06
CA ALA A 97 0.25 -12.30 -3.71
C ALA A 97 -0.38 -11.23 -2.79
N THR A 98 0.16 -10.01 -2.82
CA THR A 98 -0.34 -8.88 -2.05
C THR A 98 -1.75 -8.48 -2.45
N PHE A 99 -2.06 -8.54 -3.76
CA PHE A 99 -3.40 -8.25 -4.28
C PHE A 99 -4.43 -9.28 -3.80
N ILE A 100 -4.09 -10.57 -3.93
CA ILE A 100 -4.95 -11.66 -3.47
C ILE A 100 -5.24 -11.53 -1.97
N ASN A 101 -4.22 -11.24 -1.16
CA ASN A 101 -4.38 -11.02 0.28
C ASN A 101 -5.32 -9.84 0.55
N SER A 102 -5.13 -8.73 -0.17
CA SER A 102 -5.94 -7.53 0.01
C SER A 102 -7.41 -7.73 -0.38
N ILE A 103 -7.71 -8.48 -1.45
CA ILE A 103 -9.08 -8.87 -1.84
C ILE A 103 -9.75 -9.70 -0.74
N LYS A 104 -8.96 -10.47 0.03
CA LYS A 104 -9.39 -11.24 1.20
C LYS A 104 -9.37 -10.44 2.50
N ASN A 105 -9.36 -9.10 2.43
CA ASN A 105 -9.28 -8.17 3.57
C ASN A 105 -8.04 -8.38 4.46
N LYS A 106 -6.93 -8.85 3.89
CA LYS A 106 -5.62 -8.95 4.55
C LYS A 106 -4.69 -7.90 3.92
N PHE A 107 -4.80 -6.67 4.40
CA PHE A 107 -4.08 -5.53 3.84
C PHE A 107 -2.61 -5.50 4.27
N PRO A 108 -1.70 -4.95 3.43
CA PRO A 108 -0.31 -4.75 3.82
C PRO A 108 -0.18 -3.65 4.88
N PHE A 109 0.78 -3.82 5.79
CA PHE A 109 1.20 -2.77 6.74
C PHE A 109 2.42 -1.99 6.27
N VAL A 110 3.21 -2.62 5.39
CA VAL A 110 4.52 -2.12 4.97
C VAL A 110 4.38 -1.45 3.61
N LYS A 111 5.06 -0.32 3.44
CA LYS A 111 5.24 0.32 2.14
C LYS A 111 6.70 0.59 1.83
N ARG A 112 7.03 0.64 0.54
CA ARG A 112 8.32 1.09 0.06
C ARG A 112 8.31 2.61 -0.11
N THR A 113 9.26 3.28 0.54
CA THR A 113 9.52 4.71 0.39
C THR A 113 11.01 4.95 0.08
N GLN A 114 11.40 6.23 -0.04
CA GLN A 114 12.81 6.61 -0.19
C GLN A 114 13.65 6.27 1.04
N ALA A 115 13.04 6.25 2.23
CA ALA A 115 13.68 5.82 3.47
C ALA A 115 13.77 4.28 3.60
N GLY A 116 13.44 3.53 2.54
CA GLY A 116 13.35 2.08 2.56
C GLY A 116 11.94 1.59 2.90
N TYR A 117 11.84 0.49 3.64
CA TYR A 117 10.54 -0.05 4.07
C TYR A 117 10.06 0.69 5.32
N THR A 118 8.87 1.29 5.22
CA THR A 118 8.24 2.01 6.33
C THR A 118 6.88 1.44 6.67
N VAL A 119 6.45 1.69 7.90
CA VAL A 119 5.15 1.29 8.46
C VAL A 119 4.52 2.52 9.08
N SER A 120 3.20 2.66 8.93
CA SER A 120 2.44 3.71 9.61
C SER A 120 1.99 3.23 10.99
N ILE A 121 2.27 4.02 12.02
CA ILE A 121 1.86 3.74 13.40
C ILE A 121 0.63 4.57 13.77
N ALA A 122 -0.34 3.92 14.40
CA ALA A 122 -1.55 4.55 14.92
C ALA A 122 -1.26 5.17 16.29
N GLY A 123 -0.93 6.46 16.33
CA GLY A 123 -0.43 7.12 17.54
C GLY A 123 -1.32 6.96 18.77
N ASN A 124 -2.64 7.14 18.60
CA ASN A 124 -3.61 6.95 19.68
C ASN A 124 -3.62 5.50 20.22
N LYS A 125 -3.49 4.50 19.35
CA LYS A 125 -3.45 3.09 19.75
C LYS A 125 -2.13 2.75 20.45
N LEU A 126 -1.01 3.29 19.96
CA LEU A 126 0.29 3.14 20.60
C LEU A 126 0.27 3.71 22.02
N ARG A 127 -0.21 4.95 22.19
CA ARG A 127 -0.31 5.62 23.49
C ARG A 127 -1.12 4.79 24.47
N LYS A 128 -2.32 4.37 24.06
CA LYS A 128 -3.22 3.55 24.88
C LYS A 128 -2.53 2.26 25.31
N LYS A 129 -1.89 1.53 24.38
CA LYS A 129 -1.18 0.28 24.69
C LYS A 129 0.03 0.48 25.59
N ARG A 130 0.78 1.58 25.39
CA ARG A 130 1.90 1.94 26.26
C ARG A 130 1.42 2.17 27.70
N GLU A 131 0.37 2.96 27.88
CA GLU A 131 -0.19 3.30 29.19
C GLU A 131 -0.82 2.08 29.87
N GLU A 132 -1.57 1.24 29.14
CA GLU A 132 -2.13 -0.03 29.63
C GLU A 132 -1.07 -0.98 30.20
N MET A 133 0.13 -0.99 29.61
CA MET A 133 1.25 -1.83 30.05
C MET A 133 2.19 -1.14 31.05
N GLY A 134 1.84 0.05 31.53
CA GLY A 134 2.64 0.80 32.52
C GLY A 134 3.99 1.31 31.99
N PHE A 135 4.18 1.38 30.67
CA PHE A 135 5.43 1.88 30.10
C PHE A 135 5.50 3.41 30.15
N SER A 136 6.55 3.97 30.75
CA SER A 136 6.86 5.40 30.57
C SER A 136 7.41 5.68 29.17
N LEU A 137 7.33 6.93 28.71
CA LEU A 137 7.94 7.35 27.43
C LEU A 137 9.44 7.01 27.38
N ASN A 138 10.16 7.22 28.50
CA ASN A 138 11.58 6.90 28.63
C ASN A 138 11.86 5.39 28.57
N LEU A 139 10.97 4.56 29.13
CA LEU A 139 11.15 3.11 29.11
C LEU A 139 10.92 2.56 27.70
N LEU A 140 9.86 3.01 27.02
CA LEU A 140 9.59 2.58 25.65
C LEU A 140 10.67 3.07 24.67
N SER A 141 11.14 4.30 24.83
CA SER A 141 12.16 4.88 23.94
C SER A 141 13.46 4.08 23.97
N LYS A 142 13.90 3.63 25.15
CA LYS A 142 15.05 2.72 25.32
C LYS A 142 14.85 1.39 24.60
N ARG A 143 13.67 0.76 24.73
CA ARG A 143 13.36 -0.53 24.08
C ARG A 143 13.36 -0.44 22.55
N VAL A 144 12.76 0.61 22.01
CA VAL A 144 12.70 0.86 20.55
C VAL A 144 14.06 1.37 20.02
N GLY A 145 14.87 1.99 20.88
CA GLY A 145 16.15 2.61 20.53
C GLY A 145 15.93 3.91 19.77
N VAL A 146 15.08 4.78 20.30
CA VAL A 146 14.81 6.15 19.82
C VAL A 146 14.79 7.10 21.02
N THR A 147 14.67 8.41 20.79
CA THR A 147 14.51 9.37 21.88
C THR A 147 13.08 9.35 22.43
N SER A 148 12.90 9.75 23.69
CA SER A 148 11.57 9.85 24.30
C SER A 148 10.68 10.87 23.58
N ARG A 149 11.29 11.94 23.05
CA ARG A 149 10.61 12.91 22.18
C ARG A 149 10.07 12.26 20.90
N MET A 150 10.75 11.23 20.38
CA MET A 150 10.29 10.50 19.21
C MET A 150 9.08 9.61 19.51
N ILE A 151 9.06 8.95 20.67
CA ILE A 151 7.88 8.20 21.13
C ILE A 151 6.69 9.15 21.31
N ASP A 152 6.89 10.30 21.97
CA ASP A 152 5.86 11.32 22.11
C ASP A 152 5.32 11.79 20.74
N LYS A 153 6.21 11.97 19.75
CA LYS A 153 5.82 12.29 18.38
C LYS A 153 5.02 11.15 17.71
N TYR A 154 5.41 9.89 17.92
CA TYR A 154 4.64 8.75 17.42
C TYR A 154 3.24 8.67 18.04
N GLU A 155 3.08 9.05 19.31
CA GLU A 155 1.80 9.01 20.00
C GLU A 155 0.84 10.15 19.61
N LYS A 156 1.39 11.30 19.20
CA LYS A 156 0.62 12.50 18.84
C LYS A 156 -0.07 12.44 17.47
N GLY A 157 0.21 11.42 16.65
CA GLY A 157 -0.47 11.25 15.37
C GLY A 157 0.09 10.10 14.54
N ASP A 158 -0.39 9.98 13.30
CA ASP A 158 0.14 8.99 12.37
C ASP A 158 1.56 9.36 11.97
N SER A 159 2.50 8.47 12.28
CA SER A 159 3.91 8.64 11.94
C SER A 159 4.39 7.46 11.09
N GLU A 160 5.27 7.76 10.14
CA GLU A 160 6.01 6.73 9.43
C GLU A 160 7.30 6.41 10.16
N ILE A 161 7.55 5.12 10.33
CA ILE A 161 8.75 4.60 10.97
C ILE A 161 9.38 3.53 10.10
N THR A 162 10.70 3.40 10.19
CA THR A 162 11.42 2.34 9.49
C THR A 162 11.01 0.97 10.02
N ILE A 163 11.01 -0.04 9.13
CA ILE A 163 10.62 -1.42 9.49
C ILE A 163 11.40 -1.94 10.71
N THR A 164 12.69 -1.62 10.82
CA THR A 164 13.54 -2.03 11.95
C THR A 164 13.03 -1.49 13.29
N LYS A 165 12.52 -0.26 13.34
CA LYS A 165 11.93 0.32 14.55
C LYS A 165 10.50 -0.20 14.77
N ALA A 166 9.75 -0.40 13.69
CA ALA A 166 8.41 -0.99 13.73
C ALA A 166 8.43 -2.40 14.34
N MET A 167 9.38 -3.25 13.97
CA MET A 167 9.51 -4.59 14.52
C MET A 167 9.68 -4.58 16.04
N LYS A 168 10.51 -3.69 16.58
CA LYS A 168 10.67 -3.56 18.05
C LYS A 168 9.39 -3.15 18.76
N ILE A 169 8.57 -2.31 18.12
CA ILE A 169 7.26 -1.92 18.65
C ILE A 169 6.27 -3.09 18.52
N TYR A 170 6.31 -3.81 17.41
CA TYR A 170 5.50 -4.99 17.14
C TYR A 170 5.76 -6.10 18.16
N ASP A 171 7.02 -6.36 18.51
CA ASP A 171 7.39 -7.38 19.51
C ASP A 171 6.81 -7.08 20.91
N ILE A 172 6.52 -5.80 21.20
CA ILE A 172 5.95 -5.36 22.48
C ILE A 172 4.42 -5.32 22.44
N PHE A 173 3.83 -4.77 21.37
CA PHE A 173 2.40 -4.43 21.33
C PHE A 173 1.58 -5.19 20.26
N GLY A 174 2.25 -5.96 19.39
CA GLY A 174 1.66 -6.63 18.24
C GLY A 174 1.21 -5.69 17.12
N HIS A 175 0.47 -6.24 16.14
CA HIS A 175 0.05 -5.49 14.94
C HIS A 175 -0.95 -4.35 15.23
N LYS A 176 -1.69 -4.41 16.35
CA LYS A 176 -2.83 -3.51 16.62
C LYS A 176 -2.45 -2.03 16.73
N VAL A 177 -1.19 -1.71 16.96
CA VAL A 177 -0.70 -0.32 17.02
C VAL A 177 -0.31 0.24 15.66
N PHE A 178 -0.40 -0.54 14.58
CA PHE A 178 -0.09 -0.11 13.22
C PHE A 178 -1.35 0.10 12.39
N ASN A 179 -1.23 0.94 11.36
CA ASN A 179 -2.28 1.16 10.39
C ASN A 179 -2.09 0.20 9.20
N GLU A 180 -3.17 -0.49 8.83
CA GLU A 180 -3.25 -1.24 7.58
C GLU A 180 -3.40 -0.29 6.39
N ILE A 181 -2.85 -0.66 5.24
CA ILE A 181 -2.93 0.13 4.02
C ILE A 181 -4.03 -0.45 3.12
N ASN A 182 -5.20 0.16 3.17
CA ASN A 182 -6.32 -0.25 2.32
C ASN A 182 -6.03 0.11 0.85
N ILE A 183 -5.89 -0.90 -0.01
CA ILE A 183 -5.60 -0.69 -1.43
C ILE A 183 -6.81 -0.17 -2.22
N PHE A 184 -8.02 -0.24 -1.66
CA PHE A 184 -9.28 0.15 -2.29
C PHE A 184 -9.71 1.58 -1.99
N SER A 185 -9.12 2.24 -0.99
CA SER A 185 -9.56 3.59 -0.60
C SER A 185 -9.22 4.69 -1.61
N GLY A 186 -8.54 4.36 -2.71
CA GLY A 186 -8.00 5.33 -3.66
C GLY A 186 -7.00 6.27 -3.00
N ASN A 187 -6.22 6.98 -3.79
CA ASN A 187 -5.15 7.83 -3.24
C ASN A 187 -5.66 9.18 -2.67
N THR A 188 -6.92 9.24 -2.22
CA THR A 188 -7.64 10.48 -1.85
C THR A 188 -7.08 11.21 -0.62
N LYS A 189 -6.08 10.65 0.08
CA LYS A 189 -5.46 11.26 1.27
C LYS A 189 -3.94 11.41 1.23
N ILE A 190 -3.26 10.96 0.17
CA ILE A 190 -1.79 11.11 0.09
C ILE A 190 -1.39 12.48 -0.46
N GLU A 191 -2.30 13.18 -1.15
CA GLU A 191 -2.03 14.49 -1.76
C GLU A 191 -1.86 15.66 -0.77
N SER A 192 -2.09 15.51 0.54
CA SER A 192 -2.08 16.66 1.46
C SER A 192 -1.04 16.63 2.58
N LYS A 193 -0.11 15.66 2.64
CA LYS A 193 0.94 15.68 3.69
C LYS A 193 2.35 15.25 3.30
N TYR A 194 2.56 14.67 2.12
CA TYR A 194 3.90 14.34 1.64
C TYR A 194 3.97 14.52 0.13
N ASN A 195 4.11 15.78 -0.31
CA ASN A 195 4.71 16.08 -1.61
C ASN A 195 6.14 15.53 -1.56
N SER A 196 6.32 14.29 -2.01
CA SER A 196 7.63 13.83 -2.44
C SER A 196 7.86 14.39 -3.85
N ASP A 197 8.62 15.48 -3.92
CA ASP A 197 9.15 16.09 -5.14
C ASP A 197 10.01 15.11 -5.94
N PHE A 198 9.41 14.16 -6.65
CA PHE A 198 10.15 13.31 -7.59
C PHE A 198 9.38 13.08 -8.89
N SER A 199 8.92 14.19 -9.46
CA SER A 199 8.96 14.41 -10.91
C SER A 199 10.29 15.09 -11.25
N LYS A 200 11.37 14.33 -11.45
CA LYS A 200 12.57 14.69 -12.23
C LYS A 200 13.66 13.62 -12.10
N LYS A 201 13.61 12.62 -12.98
CA LYS A 201 14.61 12.30 -14.02
C LYS A 201 14.28 10.94 -14.62
#